data_AF-A0A7K2N4V5-F1
#
_entry.id   AF-A0A7K2N4V5-F1
#
_cell.length_a   1.000
_cell.length_b   1.000
_cell.length_c   1.000
_cell.angle_alpha   90.00
_cell.angle_beta   90.00
_cell.angle_gamma   90.00
#
_symmetry.space_group_name_H-M   'P 1'
#
loop_
_entity.id
_entity.type
_entity.pdbx_description
1 polymer ?
#
loop_
_entity_poly.entity_id
_entity_poly.type
_entity_poly.pdbx_seq_one_letter_code
_entity_poly.pdbx_strand_id
1 'polypeptide(L)' 'MSSTTNPSTHHTSTIGAIGAPSRRNTELALLVFAVLIPVFAYANVGLAINDEVPAGLLSYGFGLG' A
#
# COMPACT_ATOMS: atom_id res chain seq x y z
N MET A 1 63.51 -15.07 23.76
CA MET A 1 62.48 -14.02 23.53
C MET A 1 61.39 -14.67 22.69
N SER A 2 60.37 -15.23 23.33
CA SER A 2 59.31 -15.98 22.64
C SER A 2 58.12 -15.05 22.45
N SER A 3 57.92 -14.58 21.22
CA SER A 3 56.79 -13.73 20.86
C SER A 3 55.56 -14.60 20.64
N THR A 4 54.67 -14.66 21.61
CA THR A 4 53.36 -15.30 21.46
C THR A 4 52.46 -14.38 20.64
N THR A 5 52.27 -14.68 19.36
CA THR A 5 51.31 -13.97 18.50
C THR A 5 49.91 -14.49 18.80
N ASN A 6 49.09 -13.67 19.47
CA ASN A 6 47.69 -13.98 19.75
C ASN A 6 46.85 -13.58 18.52
N PRO A 7 46.14 -14.50 17.84
CA PRO A 7 45.38 -14.15 16.64
C PRO A 7 44.13 -13.35 17.02
N SER A 8 44.02 -12.13 16.50
CA SER A 8 42.84 -11.28 16.66
C SER A 8 41.67 -11.86 15.83
N THR A 9 40.64 -12.41 16.49
CA THR A 9 39.42 -12.84 15.83
C THR A 9 38.57 -11.64 15.41
N HIS A 10 38.60 -11.29 14.12
CA HIS A 10 37.74 -10.26 13.55
C HIS A 10 36.34 -10.82 13.29
N HIS A 11 35.36 -10.41 14.10
CA HIS A 11 33.96 -10.78 13.90
C HIS A 11 33.30 -9.82 12.89
N THR A 12 33.25 -10.23 11.62
CA THR A 12 32.47 -9.51 10.60
C THR A 12 31.00 -9.91 10.74
N SER A 13 30.21 -9.01 11.32
CA SER A 13 28.76 -9.18 11.43
C SER A 13 28.10 -8.56 10.20
N THR A 14 27.71 -9.39 9.23
CA THR A 14 26.88 -8.93 8.11
C THR A 14 25.44 -8.83 8.57
N ILE A 15 24.95 -7.61 8.81
CA ILE A 15 23.53 -7.35 8.96
C ILE A 15 22.93 -7.36 7.56
N GLY A 16 22.31 -8.48 7.19
CA GLY A 16 21.55 -8.57 5.94
C GLY A 16 20.46 -7.50 5.92
N ALA A 17 20.17 -6.93 4.75
CA ALA A 17 19.03 -6.06 4.57
C ALA A 17 17.77 -6.86 4.94
N ILE A 18 17.18 -6.54 6.08
CA ILE A 18 15.89 -7.09 6.50
C ILE A 18 14.90 -6.53 5.51
N GLY A 19 14.43 -7.38 4.58
CA GLY A 19 13.49 -6.98 3.55
C GLY A 19 12.33 -6.20 4.17
N ALA A 20 11.96 -5.09 3.54
CA ALA A 20 10.80 -4.32 3.99
C ALA A 20 9.58 -5.26 4.08
N PRO A 21 8.81 -5.20 5.19
CA PRO A 21 7.58 -5.97 5.31
C PRO A 21 6.68 -5.72 4.10
N SER A 22 6.06 -6.78 3.56
CA SER A 22 5.18 -6.70 2.40
C SER A 22 4.09 -5.65 2.65
N ARG A 23 4.10 -4.58 1.85
CA ARG A 23 3.16 -3.45 1.94
C ARG A 23 2.02 -3.56 0.93
N ARG A 24 1.97 -4.65 0.18
CA ARG A 24 1.07 -4.82 -0.97
C ARG A 24 -0.40 -4.61 -0.59
N ASN A 25 -0.82 -5.05 0.59
CA ASN A 25 -2.19 -4.83 1.08
C ASN A 25 -2.46 -3.34 1.35
N THR A 26 -1.47 -2.62 1.88
CA THR A 26 -1.56 -1.17 2.09
C THR A 26 -1.58 -0.42 0.77
N GLU A 27 -0.74 -0.81 -0.19
CA GLU A 27 -0.75 -0.22 -1.55
C GLU A 27 -2.11 -0.43 -2.24
N LEU A 28 -2.69 -1.63 -2.14
CA LEU A 28 -4.04 -1.93 -2.65
C LEU A 28 -5.11 -1.11 -1.91
N ALA A 29 -5.04 -1.01 -0.58
CA ALA A 29 -5.99 -0.23 0.20
C ALA A 29 -5.95 1.26 -0.18
N LEU A 30 -4.76 1.82 -0.37
CA LEU A 30 -4.60 3.21 -0.82
C LEU A 30 -5.11 3.43 -2.23
N LEU A 31 -4.93 2.46 -3.13
CA LEU A 31 -5.48 2.51 -4.48
C LEU A 31 -7.02 2.51 -4.43
N VAL A 32 -7.63 1.55 -3.73
CA VAL A 32 -9.10 1.48 -3.59
C VAL A 32 -9.64 2.77 -2.98
N PHE A 33 -9.00 3.27 -1.91
CA PHE A 33 -9.38 4.53 -1.30
C PHE A 33 -9.29 5.72 -2.28
N ALA A 34 -8.22 5.80 -3.07
CA ALA A 34 -8.04 6.85 -4.06
C ALA A 34 -9.15 6.85 -5.13
N VAL A 35 -9.68 5.68 -5.50
CA VAL A 35 -10.80 5.56 -6.45
C VAL A 35 -12.14 5.90 -5.79
N LEU A 36 -12.34 5.56 -4.52
CA LEU A 36 -13.58 5.84 -3.81
C LEU A 36 -13.87 7.33 -3.66
N ILE A 37 -12.83 8.17 -3.44
CA ILE A 37 -13.00 9.63 -3.27
C ILE A 37 -13.78 10.27 -4.43
N PRO A 38 -13.32 10.20 -5.71
CA PRO A 38 -14.05 10.80 -6.82
C PRO A 38 -15.39 10.12 -7.10
N VAL A 39 -15.53 8.82 -6.82
CA VAL A 39 -16.81 8.10 -6.99
C VAL A 39 -17.87 8.65 -6.03
N PHE A 40 -17.53 8.80 -4.75
CA PHE A 40 -18.44 9.39 -3.77
C PHE A 40 -18.77 10.86 -4.10
N ALA A 41 -17.80 11.62 -4.62
CA ALA A 41 -18.05 12.98 -5.06
C ALA A 41 -19.04 13.02 -6.23
N TYR A 42 -18.87 12.17 -7.24
CA TYR A 42 -19.76 12.08 -8.40
C TYR A 42 -21.18 11.65 -8.01
N ALA A 43 -21.32 10.69 -7.07
CA ALA A 43 -22.61 10.30 -6.51
C ALA A 43 -23.31 11.47 -5.80
N ASN A 44 -22.59 12.16 -4.91
CA ASN A 44 -23.15 13.29 -4.16
C ASN A 44 -23.52 14.47 -5.06
N VAL A 45 -22.72 14.78 -6.07
CA VAL A 45 -23.03 15.83 -7.06
C VAL A 45 -24.26 15.44 -7.89
N GLY A 46 -24.36 14.18 -8.33
CA GLY A 46 -25.53 13.67 -9.04
C GLY A 46 -26.81 13.79 -8.21
N LEU A 47 -26.74 13.38 -6.94
CA LEU A 47 -27.84 13.53 -5.97
C LEU A 47 -28.19 15.00 -5.73
N ALA A 48 -27.20 15.88 -5.59
CA ALA A 48 -27.43 17.28 -5.30
C ALA A 48 -28.04 18.06 -6.49
N ILE A 49 -27.75 17.64 -7.73
CA ILE A 49 -28.20 18.34 -8.94
C ILE A 49 -29.47 17.70 -9.52
N ASN A 50 -29.55 16.38 -9.52
CA ASN A 50 -30.58 15.61 -10.23
C ASN A 50 -31.44 14.74 -9.30
N ASP A 51 -31.23 14.79 -7.98
CA ASP A 51 -31.90 13.93 -6.98
C ASP A 51 -31.74 12.41 -7.22
N GLU A 52 -30.79 12.01 -8.05
CA GLU A 52 -30.57 10.61 -8.42
C GLU A 52 -29.08 10.25 -8.47
N VAL A 53 -28.76 9.03 -8.05
CA VAL A 53 -27.40 8.48 -8.18
C VAL A 53 -27.18 8.13 -9.66
N PRO A 54 -26.14 8.65 -10.32
CA PRO A 54 -25.91 8.40 -11.74
C PRO A 54 -25.88 6.89 -12.06
N ALA A 55 -26.74 6.42 -12.97
CA ALA A 55 -26.94 4.99 -13.26
C ALA A 55 -25.65 4.25 -13.69
N GLY A 56 -24.68 4.97 -14.27
CA GLY A 56 -23.35 4.44 -14.61
C GLY A 56 -22.53 4.02 -13.38
N LEU A 57 -22.78 4.61 -12.22
CA LEU A 57 -22.10 4.32 -10.96
C LEU A 57 -22.68 3.06 -10.30
N LEU A 58 -24.01 2.91 -10.31
CA LEU A 58 -24.69 1.70 -9.83
C LEU A 58 -24.34 0.48 -10.69
N SER A 59 -24.37 0.62 -12.03
CA SER A 59 -24.08 -0.48 -12.94
C SER A 59 -22.61 -0.91 -12.95
N TYR A 60 -21.66 0.03 -12.92
CA TYR A 60 -20.23 -0.30 -12.85
C TYR A 60 -19.81 -0.76 -11.44
N GLY A 61 -20.37 -0.15 -10.38
CA GLY A 61 -20.07 -0.51 -9.00
C GLY A 61 -20.60 -1.89 -8.57
N PHE A 62 -21.83 -2.24 -8.98
CA PHE A 62 -22.36 -3.60 -8.76
C PHE A 62 -21.84 -4.64 -9.76
N GLY A 63 -21.36 -4.21 -10.93
CA GLY A 63 -20.89 -5.10 -11.99
C GLY A 63 -19.46 -5.61 -11.84
N LEU A 64 -18.67 -5.07 -10.90
CA LEU A 64 -17.27 -5.45 -10.72
C LEU A 64 -17.01 -6.70 -9.84
N GLY A 65 -18.05 -7.34 -9.28
CA GLY A 65 -17.93 -8.63 -8.57
C GLY A 65 -17.48 -8.52 -7.12
#